data_AF-A0A9J6HAX4-F1
#
_entry.id   AF-A0A9J6HAX4-F1
#
_cell.length_a   1.000
_cell.length_b   1.000
_cell.length_c   1.000
_cell.angle_alpha   90.00
_cell.angle_beta   90.00
_cell.angle_gamma   90.00
#
_symmetry.space_group_name_H-M   'P 1'
#
loop_
_entity.id
_entity.type
_entity.pdbx_description
1 polymer ?
#
loop_
_entity_poly.entity_id
_entity_poly.type
_entity_poly.pdbx_seq_one_letter_code
_entity_poly.pdbx_strand_id
1 'polypeptide(L)'
;MLIKEFRVVLPITVEEYQVGQLFSVAEASKNETGGGEGIEVIKNEPFDNKSLLGGKYTKGQYTYKIYHLESKVPTFIRLLAPKGALAIHEEAWNAYPYCRTVLTNPDYMAGNFTLCIETMHAPDNGSQENVHELPPEKLKIREVDFIDIAADPVLPKVSTPREGDS
;
A
#
# COMPACT_ATOMS: atom_id res chain seq x y z
N MET A 1 8.36 -16.01 3.79
CA MET A 1 7.28 -15.05 3.49
C MET A 1 6.65 -14.65 4.80
N LEU A 2 6.60 -13.36 5.10
CA LEU A 2 5.93 -12.81 6.28
C LEU A 2 4.50 -12.43 5.89
N ILE A 3 3.52 -12.74 6.75
CA ILE A 3 2.12 -12.35 6.53
C ILE A 3 1.62 -11.67 7.81
N LYS A 4 1.23 -10.41 7.69
CA LYS A 4 0.58 -9.65 8.76
C LYS A 4 -0.75 -9.12 8.24
N GLU A 5 -1.78 -9.20 9.06
CA GLU A 5 -3.11 -8.64 8.83
C GLU A 5 -3.33 -7.52 9.83
N PHE A 6 -3.41 -6.28 9.33
CA PHE A 6 -3.70 -5.12 10.15
C PHE A 6 -5.21 -4.84 10.12
N ARG A 7 -5.85 -4.88 11.29
CA ARG A 7 -7.27 -4.57 11.45
C ARG A 7 -7.42 -3.15 11.97
N VAL A 8 -7.98 -2.27 11.14
CA VAL A 8 -8.21 -0.85 11.47
C VAL A 8 -9.71 -0.62 11.58
N VAL A 9 -10.21 -0.53 12.81
CA VAL A 9 -11.63 -0.23 13.06
C VAL A 9 -11.82 1.27 13.01
N LEU A 10 -12.79 1.73 12.20
CA LEU A 10 -13.01 3.15 11.95
C LEU A 10 -14.46 3.54 12.30
N PRO A 11 -14.70 4.75 12.83
CA PRO A 11 -16.03 5.22 13.18
C PRO A 11 -16.79 5.83 11.98
N ILE A 12 -16.71 5.16 10.82
CA ILE A 12 -17.37 5.58 9.56
C ILE A 12 -17.88 4.35 8.80
N THR A 13 -18.86 4.52 7.92
CA THR A 13 -19.36 3.41 7.11
C THR A 13 -18.38 3.01 6.00
N VAL A 14 -18.60 1.83 5.42
CA VAL A 14 -17.85 1.34 4.25
C VAL A 14 -18.01 2.32 3.08
N GLU A 15 -19.21 2.83 2.84
CA GLU A 15 -19.49 3.80 1.78
C GLU A 15 -18.77 5.13 2.00
N GLU A 16 -18.75 5.63 3.24
CA GLU A 16 -18.00 6.85 3.60
C GLU A 16 -16.49 6.65 3.43
N TYR A 17 -15.98 5.48 3.82
CA TYR A 17 -14.57 5.14 3.66
C TYR A 17 -14.16 5.14 2.19
N GLN A 18 -14.99 4.63 1.27
CA GLN A 18 -14.69 4.63 -0.16
C GLN A 18 -14.37 6.05 -0.68
N VAL A 19 -15.17 7.03 -0.27
CA VAL A 19 -14.95 8.44 -0.64
C VAL A 19 -13.74 9.02 0.08
N GLY A 20 -13.64 8.80 1.40
CA GLY A 20 -12.56 9.30 2.23
C GLY A 20 -11.19 8.82 1.78
N GLN A 21 -11.05 7.53 1.47
CA GLN A 21 -9.80 6.92 1.02
C GLN A 21 -9.29 7.58 -0.28
N LEU A 22 -10.16 7.77 -1.27
CA LEU A 22 -9.78 8.39 -2.55
C LEU A 22 -9.27 9.82 -2.35
N PHE A 23 -9.96 10.59 -1.50
CA PHE A 23 -9.53 11.93 -1.13
C PHE A 23 -8.18 11.92 -0.39
N SER A 24 -8.04 11.07 0.63
CA SER A 24 -6.81 10.97 1.41
C SER A 24 -5.61 10.53 0.57
N VAL A 25 -5.80 9.60 -0.38
CA VAL A 25 -4.75 9.17 -1.31
C VAL A 25 -4.33 10.31 -2.23
N ALA A 26 -5.28 11.11 -2.73
CA ALA A 26 -4.96 12.26 -3.57
C ALA A 26 -4.18 13.34 -2.80
N GLU A 27 -4.62 13.68 -1.58
CA GLU A 27 -3.93 14.66 -0.73
C GLU A 27 -2.55 14.17 -0.27
N ALA A 28 -2.43 12.90 0.13
CA ALA A 28 -1.14 12.30 0.46
C ALA A 28 -0.19 12.31 -0.75
N SER A 29 -0.68 11.94 -1.93
CA SER A 29 0.13 11.96 -3.16
C SER A 29 0.63 13.37 -3.48
N LYS A 30 -0.20 14.39 -3.28
CA LYS A 30 0.16 15.80 -3.47
C LYS A 30 1.24 16.25 -2.47
N ASN A 31 1.11 15.87 -1.20
CA ASN A 31 2.09 16.21 -0.16
C ASN A 31 3.44 15.52 -0.37
N GLU A 32 3.42 14.34 -0.99
CA GLU A 32 4.60 13.53 -1.25
C GLU A 32 5.30 13.85 -2.60
N THR A 33 4.74 14.74 -3.42
CA THR A 33 5.27 15.08 -4.75
C THR A 33 5.87 16.48 -4.78
N GLY A 34 7.16 16.60 -5.12
CA GLY A 34 7.86 17.89 -5.24
C GLY A 34 9.35 17.75 -5.56
N GLY A 35 9.92 18.69 -6.32
CA GLY A 35 11.38 18.77 -6.56
C GLY A 35 11.97 17.84 -7.63
N GLY A 36 11.13 17.22 -8.47
CA GLY A 36 11.57 16.25 -9.49
C GLY A 36 11.51 14.78 -9.04
N GLU A 37 11.09 14.55 -7.80
CA GLU A 37 10.89 13.25 -7.17
C GLU A 37 9.42 13.14 -6.69
N GLY A 38 8.85 11.94 -6.70
CA GLY A 38 7.43 11.75 -6.35
C GLY A 38 6.79 10.50 -6.94
N ILE A 39 5.45 10.54 -7.00
CA ILE A 39 4.63 9.45 -7.52
C ILE A 39 4.31 9.74 -8.98
N GLU A 40 4.82 8.91 -9.88
CA GLU A 40 4.50 8.97 -11.31
C GLU A 40 3.32 8.04 -11.59
N VAL A 41 2.19 8.57 -12.06
CA VAL A 41 1.02 7.77 -12.45
C VAL A 41 1.15 7.38 -13.93
N ILE A 42 1.43 6.11 -14.20
CA ILE A 42 1.62 5.58 -15.56
C ILE A 42 0.29 5.14 -16.18
N LYS A 43 -0.58 4.48 -15.38
CA LYS A 43 -1.91 4.07 -15.82
C LYS A 43 -2.95 4.35 -14.74
N ASN A 44 -4.14 4.72 -15.19
CA ASN A 44 -5.33 4.87 -14.36
C ASN A 44 -6.55 4.59 -15.24
N GLU A 45 -7.00 3.35 -15.27
CA GLU A 45 -8.03 2.88 -16.19
C GLU A 45 -8.94 1.84 -15.53
N PRO A 46 -10.21 1.71 -15.95
CA PRO A 46 -11.06 0.63 -15.48
C PRO A 46 -10.51 -0.74 -15.94
N PHE A 47 -10.79 -1.79 -15.17
CA PHE A 47 -10.53 -3.17 -15.55
C PHE A 47 -11.78 -4.04 -15.38
N ASP A 48 -11.88 -5.12 -16.15
CA ASP A 48 -12.95 -6.13 -16.11
C ASP A 48 -12.47 -7.57 -16.32
N ASN A 49 -11.15 -7.76 -16.39
CA ASN A 49 -10.49 -9.00 -16.84
C ASN A 49 -9.57 -9.63 -15.78
N LYS A 50 -9.66 -9.19 -14.52
CA LYS A 50 -8.80 -9.67 -13.42
C LYS A 50 -9.64 -10.38 -12.37
N SER A 51 -9.48 -11.69 -12.26
CA SER A 51 -10.07 -12.48 -11.17
C SER A 51 -9.30 -12.23 -9.87
N LEU A 52 -9.99 -11.68 -8.86
CA LEU A 52 -9.47 -11.41 -7.52
C LEU A 52 -10.31 -12.16 -6.48
N LEU A 53 -9.67 -12.53 -5.37
CA LEU A 53 -10.25 -13.31 -4.27
C LEU A 53 -11.13 -14.48 -4.75
N GLY A 54 -10.53 -15.42 -5.49
CA GLY A 54 -11.25 -16.60 -6.00
C GLY A 54 -12.32 -16.28 -7.06
N GLY A 55 -12.25 -15.13 -7.71
CA GLY A 55 -13.21 -14.71 -8.75
C GLY A 55 -14.43 -13.95 -8.23
N LYS A 56 -14.45 -13.59 -6.94
CA LYS A 56 -15.52 -12.77 -6.34
C LYS A 56 -15.49 -11.33 -6.82
N TYR A 57 -14.31 -10.84 -7.19
CA TYR A 57 -14.11 -9.49 -7.71
C TYR A 57 -13.41 -9.57 -9.06
N THR A 58 -14.07 -9.07 -10.10
CA THR A 58 -13.61 -9.20 -11.49
C THR A 58 -13.43 -7.88 -12.22
N LYS A 59 -13.96 -6.79 -11.66
CA LYS A 59 -13.97 -5.45 -12.25
C LYS A 59 -13.68 -4.38 -11.21
N GLY A 60 -13.14 -3.24 -11.64
CA GLY A 60 -12.81 -2.13 -10.77
C GLY A 60 -11.93 -1.10 -11.47
N GLN A 61 -11.12 -0.38 -10.69
CA GLN A 61 -10.13 0.56 -11.20
C GLN A 61 -8.72 -0.03 -11.06
N TYR A 62 -7.95 0.03 -12.13
CA TYR A 62 -6.55 -0.35 -12.16
C TYR A 62 -5.67 0.89 -12.19
N THR A 63 -4.65 0.92 -11.34
CA THR A 63 -3.61 1.95 -11.40
C THR A 63 -2.23 1.33 -11.43
N TYR A 64 -1.36 1.92 -12.22
CA TYR A 64 0.06 1.61 -12.24
C TYR A 64 0.85 2.88 -11.95
N LYS A 65 1.67 2.85 -10.90
CA LYS A 65 2.47 3.99 -10.46
C LYS A 65 3.92 3.59 -10.23
N ILE A 66 4.82 4.56 -10.36
CA ILE A 66 6.23 4.41 -10.02
C ILE A 66 6.56 5.45 -8.93
N TYR A 67 7.06 4.95 -7.80
CA TYR A 67 7.56 5.76 -6.70
C TYR A 67 9.07 5.95 -6.87
N HIS A 68 9.49 7.20 -7.05
CA HIS A 68 10.90 7.58 -7.12
C HIS A 68 11.39 7.99 -5.72
N LEU A 69 12.18 7.14 -5.06
CA LEU A 69 12.53 7.27 -3.63
C LEU A 69 13.94 7.86 -3.37
N GLU A 70 14.61 8.41 -4.38
CA GLU A 70 16.03 8.79 -4.32
C GLU A 70 16.41 9.78 -3.20
N SER A 71 15.52 10.71 -2.83
CA SER A 71 15.71 11.62 -1.68
C SER A 71 15.02 11.20 -0.38
N LYS A 72 14.16 10.19 -0.43
CA LYS A 72 13.33 9.77 0.73
C LYS A 72 13.94 8.64 1.53
N VAL A 73 14.97 7.99 1.00
CA VAL A 73 15.77 7.01 1.73
C VAL A 73 16.96 7.68 2.41
N PRO A 74 17.39 7.22 3.60
CA PRO A 74 18.60 7.71 4.25
C PRO A 74 19.82 7.71 3.31
N THR A 75 20.71 8.70 3.44
CA THR A 75 21.86 8.91 2.55
C THR A 75 22.75 7.68 2.39
N PHE A 76 22.92 6.88 3.46
CA PHE A 76 23.68 5.63 3.37
C PHE A 76 23.03 4.59 2.44
N ILE A 77 21.69 4.55 2.36
CA ILE A 77 20.97 3.70 1.40
C ILE A 77 21.20 4.23 -0.01
N ARG A 78 21.09 5.55 -0.21
CA ARG A 78 21.31 6.17 -1.53
C ARG A 78 22.72 5.93 -2.08
N LEU A 79 23.76 6.03 -1.24
CA LEU A 79 25.16 5.81 -1.63
C LEU A 79 25.48 4.35 -1.97
N LEU A 80 24.74 3.40 -1.38
CA LEU A 80 24.93 1.96 -1.59
C LEU A 80 23.98 1.39 -2.65
N ALA A 81 22.89 2.10 -2.96
CA ALA A 81 21.85 1.68 -3.89
C ALA A 81 22.33 1.81 -5.35
N PRO A 82 22.34 0.70 -6.12
CA PRO A 82 22.63 0.76 -7.55
C PRO A 82 21.58 1.57 -8.32
N LYS A 83 21.94 2.04 -9.52
CA LYS A 83 21.01 2.79 -10.39
C LYS A 83 19.73 1.96 -10.63
N GLY A 84 18.55 2.55 -10.37
CA GLY A 84 17.25 1.88 -10.47
C GLY A 84 16.78 1.16 -9.21
N ALA A 85 17.62 1.02 -8.17
CA ALA A 85 17.24 0.38 -6.91
C ALA A 85 16.22 1.18 -6.07
N LEU A 86 15.97 2.44 -6.43
CA LEU A 86 15.10 3.36 -5.69
C LEU A 86 13.80 3.68 -6.43
N ALA A 87 13.47 2.92 -7.48
CA ALA A 87 12.18 2.97 -8.17
C ALA A 87 11.30 1.80 -7.74
N ILE A 88 10.18 2.08 -7.05
CA ILE A 88 9.20 1.06 -6.66
C ILE A 88 7.98 1.13 -7.58
N HIS A 89 7.66 0.01 -8.20
CA HIS A 89 6.53 -0.14 -9.10
C HIS A 89 5.33 -0.63 -8.30
N GLU A 90 4.24 0.13 -8.30
CA GLU A 90 2.96 -0.22 -7.68
C GLU A 90 1.91 -0.52 -8.75
N GLU A 91 1.40 -1.74 -8.74
CA GLU A 91 0.17 -2.10 -9.45
C GLU A 91 -0.95 -2.30 -8.43
N ALA A 92 -2.07 -1.59 -8.60
CA ALA A 92 -3.23 -1.70 -7.72
C ALA A 92 -4.50 -2.01 -8.51
N TRP A 93 -5.27 -2.97 -8.03
CA TRP A 93 -6.61 -3.33 -8.51
C TRP A 93 -7.62 -3.05 -7.41
N ASN A 94 -8.30 -1.90 -7.53
CA ASN A 94 -9.34 -1.48 -6.61
C ASN A 94 -10.70 -1.96 -7.13
N ALA A 95 -11.20 -3.07 -6.57
CA ALA A 95 -12.52 -3.63 -6.79
C ALA A 95 -13.37 -3.51 -5.52
N TYR A 96 -13.51 -2.28 -5.03
CA TYR A 96 -14.15 -1.96 -3.75
C TYR A 96 -15.42 -2.80 -3.49
N PRO A 97 -15.55 -3.44 -2.31
CA PRO A 97 -14.76 -3.27 -1.09
C PRO A 97 -13.42 -4.03 -1.03
N TYR A 98 -13.02 -4.75 -2.09
CA TYR A 98 -11.74 -5.44 -2.13
C TYR A 98 -10.68 -4.63 -2.88
N CYS A 99 -9.48 -4.56 -2.36
CA CYS A 99 -8.34 -3.98 -3.07
C CYS A 99 -7.14 -4.91 -2.98
N ARG A 100 -6.39 -5.01 -4.08
CA ARG A 100 -5.10 -5.69 -4.12
C ARG A 100 -4.06 -4.76 -4.70
N THR A 101 -2.98 -4.51 -3.96
CA THR A 101 -1.84 -3.72 -4.38
C THR A 101 -0.58 -4.57 -4.32
N VAL A 102 0.24 -4.50 -5.36
CA VAL A 102 1.50 -5.24 -5.49
C VAL A 102 2.61 -4.24 -5.76
N LEU A 103 3.59 -4.19 -4.86
CA LEU A 103 4.79 -3.37 -5.00
C LEU A 103 5.99 -4.26 -5.35
N THR A 104 6.74 -3.86 -6.37
CA THR A 104 7.93 -4.57 -6.87
C THR A 104 9.07 -3.59 -7.17
N ASN A 105 10.28 -4.12 -7.32
CA ASN A 105 11.44 -3.37 -7.77
C ASN A 105 12.12 -4.15 -8.91
N PRO A 106 11.57 -4.08 -10.13
CA PRO A 106 12.00 -4.94 -11.24
C PRO A 106 13.44 -4.66 -11.67
N ASP A 107 13.88 -3.41 -11.60
CA ASP A 107 15.18 -2.97 -12.13
C ASP A 107 16.39 -3.42 -11.31
N TYR A 108 16.20 -3.75 -10.03
CA TYR A 108 17.31 -4.15 -9.16
C TYR A 108 17.03 -5.44 -8.39
N MET A 109 15.97 -5.49 -7.57
CA MET A 109 15.66 -6.69 -6.78
C MET A 109 14.99 -7.79 -7.60
N ALA A 110 14.42 -7.46 -8.77
CA ALA A 110 13.72 -8.38 -9.64
C ALA A 110 12.71 -9.26 -8.86
N GLY A 111 12.80 -10.58 -8.96
CA GLY A 111 11.93 -11.52 -8.24
C GLY A 111 12.21 -11.68 -6.74
N ASN A 112 13.23 -11.01 -6.20
CA ASN A 112 13.61 -11.14 -4.78
C ASN A 112 12.81 -10.22 -3.86
N PHE A 113 12.03 -9.28 -4.41
CA PHE A 113 11.20 -8.36 -3.64
C PHE A 113 9.78 -8.28 -4.18
N THR A 114 8.83 -8.57 -3.29
CA THR A 114 7.41 -8.30 -3.52
C THR A 114 6.76 -7.96 -2.20
N LEU A 115 6.05 -6.84 -2.15
CA LEU A 115 5.12 -6.50 -1.09
C LEU A 115 3.71 -6.55 -1.67
N CYS A 116 2.86 -7.40 -1.10
CA CYS A 116 1.46 -7.52 -1.51
C CYS A 116 0.58 -7.05 -0.36
N ILE A 117 -0.29 -6.08 -0.64
CA ILE A 117 -1.28 -5.56 0.29
C ILE A 117 -2.64 -5.96 -0.27
N GLU A 118 -3.36 -6.78 0.48
CA GLU A 118 -4.75 -7.13 0.16
C GLU A 118 -5.63 -6.58 1.27
N THR A 119 -6.73 -5.94 0.90
CA THR A 119 -7.59 -5.21 1.82
C THR A 119 -9.04 -5.53 1.55
N MET A 120 -9.77 -5.86 2.61
CA MET A 120 -11.22 -5.96 2.61
C MET A 120 -11.80 -4.86 3.51
N HIS A 121 -12.74 -4.09 2.97
CA HIS A 121 -13.52 -3.14 3.77
C HIS A 121 -14.83 -3.81 4.17
N ALA A 122 -15.02 -4.04 5.47
CA ALA A 122 -16.17 -4.78 5.99
C ALA A 122 -17.00 -3.91 6.95
N PRO A 123 -18.34 -4.04 6.95
CA PRO A 123 -19.23 -3.31 7.86
C PRO A 123 -19.30 -4.04 9.22
N ASP A 124 -18.15 -4.22 9.87
CA ASP A 124 -18.04 -4.89 11.17
C ASP A 124 -17.00 -4.20 12.08
N ASN A 125 -16.69 -4.84 13.21
CA ASN A 125 -15.70 -4.37 14.18
C ASN A 125 -14.35 -5.12 14.06
N GLY A 126 -14.01 -5.65 12.88
CA GLY A 126 -12.79 -6.42 12.66
C GLY A 126 -12.80 -7.81 13.30
N SER A 127 -13.97 -8.42 13.48
CA SER A 127 -14.11 -9.75 14.09
C SER A 127 -14.17 -10.90 13.08
N GLN A 128 -14.32 -10.61 11.78
CA GLN A 128 -14.29 -11.64 10.74
C GLN A 128 -12.93 -12.35 10.68
N GLU A 129 -12.97 -13.68 10.81
CA GLU A 129 -11.79 -14.52 10.64
C GLU A 129 -11.58 -14.91 9.18
N ASN A 130 -10.32 -14.87 8.75
CA ASN A 130 -9.86 -15.26 7.43
C ASN A 130 -10.65 -14.65 6.24
N VAL A 131 -10.95 -13.34 6.30
CA VAL A 131 -11.73 -12.64 5.25
C VAL A 131 -11.09 -12.71 3.85
N HIS A 132 -9.77 -12.93 3.80
CA HIS A 132 -9.00 -13.09 2.57
C HIS A 132 -8.93 -14.54 2.06
N GLU A 133 -9.64 -15.47 2.70
CA GLU A 133 -9.71 -16.88 2.31
C GLU A 133 -8.32 -17.51 2.13
N LEU A 134 -7.40 -17.16 3.02
CA LEU A 134 -6.06 -17.71 3.01
C LEU A 134 -6.13 -19.23 3.16
N PRO A 135 -5.36 -19.97 2.35
CA PRO A 135 -5.16 -21.39 2.57
C PRO A 135 -4.65 -21.70 3.98
N PRO A 136 -4.95 -22.88 4.55
CA PRO A 136 -4.61 -23.22 5.93
C PRO A 136 -3.13 -23.00 6.30
N GLU A 137 -2.21 -23.28 5.37
CA GLU A 137 -0.77 -23.12 5.56
C GLU A 137 -0.34 -21.65 5.69
N LYS A 138 -0.99 -20.74 4.94
CA LYS A 138 -0.74 -19.30 5.03
C LYS A 138 -1.45 -18.70 6.24
N LEU A 139 -2.68 -19.14 6.51
CA LEU A 139 -3.45 -18.70 7.66
C LEU A 139 -2.72 -19.01 8.98
N LYS A 140 -2.04 -20.16 9.05
CA LYS A 140 -1.26 -20.57 10.24
C LYS A 140 -0.08 -19.63 10.56
N ILE A 141 0.52 -18.99 9.56
CA ILE A 141 1.66 -18.08 9.73
C ILE A 141 1.25 -16.60 9.73
N ARG A 142 -0.05 -16.32 9.56
CA ARG A 142 -0.60 -14.96 9.60
C ARG A 142 -0.61 -14.48 11.04
N GLU A 143 0.01 -13.34 11.28
CA GLU A 143 -0.15 -12.57 12.52
C GLU A 143 -1.23 -11.51 12.32
N VAL A 144 -2.10 -11.32 13.32
CA VAL A 144 -3.18 -10.31 13.30
C VAL A 144 -2.83 -9.24 14.32
N ASP A 145 -2.73 -8.00 13.86
CA ASP A 145 -2.45 -6.82 14.68
C ASP A 145 -3.63 -5.84 14.56
N PHE A 146 -4.16 -5.36 15.69
CA PHE A 146 -5.21 -4.33 15.71
C PHE A 146 -4.56 -2.95 15.83
N ILE A 147 -5.01 -2.01 15.00
CA ILE A 147 -4.58 -0.61 15.06
C ILE A 147 -5.72 0.21 15.66
N ASP A 148 -5.47 0.78 16.83
CA ASP A 148 -6.37 1.72 17.50
C ASP A 148 -5.95 3.16 17.16
N ILE A 149 -6.70 3.79 16.26
CA ILE A 149 -6.43 5.15 15.80
C ILE A 149 -6.58 6.23 16.90
N ALA A 150 -7.19 5.90 18.04
CA ALA A 150 -7.39 6.83 19.16
C ALA A 150 -6.39 6.61 20.29
N ALA A 151 -5.94 5.37 20.52
CA ALA A 151 -5.11 5.02 21.67
C ALA A 151 -3.65 4.66 21.32
N ASP A 152 -3.37 4.17 20.10
CA ASP A 152 -2.02 3.72 19.76
C ASP A 152 -1.04 4.90 19.70
N PRO A 153 0.18 4.74 20.25
CA PRO A 153 1.17 5.78 20.23
C PRO A 153 1.63 6.07 18.79
N VAL A 154 1.52 7.33 18.37
CA VAL A 154 2.08 7.78 17.10
C VAL A 154 3.56 8.06 17.29
N LEU A 155 4.41 7.35 16.54
CA LEU A 155 5.84 7.66 16.53
C LEU A 155 6.05 9.10 16.02
N PRO A 156 6.92 9.90 16.67
CA PRO A 156 7.24 11.23 16.18
C PRO A 156 7.75 11.14 14.74
N LYS A 157 7.33 12.09 13.89
CA LYS A 157 7.84 12.16 12.51
C LYS A 157 9.36 12.17 12.55
N VAL A 158 9.99 11.20 11.91
CA VAL A 158 11.43 11.24 11.64
C VAL A 158 11.64 12.34 10.62
N SER A 159 12.01 13.54 11.07
CA SER A 159 12.50 14.59 10.19
C SER A 159 13.84 14.10 9.63
N THR A 160 13.89 13.70 8.37
CA THR A 160 15.17 13.62 7.65
C THR A 160 15.69 15.04 7.51
N PRO A 161 16.83 15.40 8.14
CA PRO A 161 17.42 16.72 7.93
C PRO A 161 17.71 16.87 6.44
N ARG A 162 17.24 17.97 5.83
CA ARG A 162 17.77 18.37 4.52
C ARG A 162 19.16 18.92 4.79
N GLU A 163 20.20 18.30 4.23
CA GLU A 163 21.53 18.89 4.26
C GLU A 163 21.47 20.25 3.56
N GLY A 164 21.71 21.32 4.33
CA GLY A 164 21.56 22.72 3.91
C GLY A 164 21.22 23.67 5.06
N ASP A 165 20.65 23.17 6.16
CA ASP A 165 20.42 23.94 7.40
C ASP A 165 21.59 23.76 8.39
N SER A 166 22.79 24.19 8.00
CA SER A 166 23.89 24.68 8.87
C SER A 166 25.09 25.11 8.05
#